data_AF-A0A8J8DNU0-F1
#
_entry.id   AF-A0A8J8DNU0-F1
#
_cell.length_a   1.000
_cell.length_b   1.000
_cell.length_c   1.000
_cell.angle_alpha   90.00
_cell.angle_beta   90.00
_cell.angle_gamma   90.00
#
_symmetry.space_group_name_H-M   'P 1'
#
loop_
_entity.id
_entity.type
_entity.pdbx_description
1 polymer ?
#
loop_
_entity_poly.entity_id
_entity_poly.type
_entity_poly.pdbx_seq_one_letter_code
_entity_poly.pdbx_strand_id
1 'polypeptide(L)'
;MSNLGLSVKEDLKKIVQALPQLTPKELLSYWINTEAGEAEMYYKLYKLSTELELEVEISKVFYYLYEDSLKHAEKLLKVYKGLFPEEEIPKVNLPSLEIVWEVDKLSSLLQRGNLEELFDILIENKKIIKDICEYLFTISEEPKMKEIFQWLADVEDGHYAKLKTTREQYLKEKTQISG
;
A
#
# COMPACT_ATOMS: atom_id res chain seq x y z
N MET A 1 8.45 -18.23 -1.44
CA MET A 1 7.09 -18.03 -1.99
C MET A 1 6.15 -17.97 -0.81
N SER A 2 5.77 -16.77 -0.40
CA SER A 2 4.70 -16.54 0.56
C SER A 2 3.45 -17.25 0.05
N ASN A 3 2.93 -18.17 0.85
CA ASN A 3 1.62 -18.74 0.60
C ASN A 3 0.60 -17.65 0.89
N LEU A 4 0.26 -16.82 -0.11
CA LEU A 4 -0.91 -15.94 0.01
C LEU A 4 -2.11 -16.82 0.40
N GLY A 5 -2.81 -16.42 1.46
CA GLY A 5 -4.01 -17.12 1.93
C GLY A 5 -5.06 -17.22 0.82
N LEU A 6 -5.91 -18.24 0.88
CA LEU A 6 -6.96 -18.45 -0.13
C LEU A 6 -7.89 -17.22 -0.25
N SER A 7 -8.23 -16.57 0.87
CA SER A 7 -9.03 -15.34 0.90
C SER A 7 -8.35 -14.18 0.17
N VAL A 8 -7.07 -13.95 0.45
CA VAL A 8 -6.24 -12.91 -0.19
C VAL A 8 -6.24 -13.07 -1.71
N LYS A 9 -6.06 -14.31 -2.21
CA LYS A 9 -6.08 -14.60 -3.65
C LYS A 9 -7.45 -14.34 -4.27
N GLU A 10 -8.52 -14.68 -3.59
CA GLU A 10 -9.89 -14.44 -4.06
C GLU A 10 -10.20 -12.95 -4.14
N ASP A 11 -9.78 -12.17 -3.15
CA ASP A 11 -10.01 -10.73 -3.13
C ASP A 11 -9.16 -10.00 -4.17
N LEU A 12 -7.89 -10.35 -4.34
CA LEU A 12 -7.05 -9.84 -5.43
C LEU A 12 -7.66 -10.15 -6.80
N LYS A 13 -8.19 -11.36 -6.99
CA LYS A 13 -8.88 -11.73 -8.22
C LYS A 13 -10.11 -10.86 -8.47
N LYS A 14 -10.94 -10.61 -7.45
CA LYS A 14 -12.11 -9.71 -7.56
C LYS A 14 -11.68 -8.30 -7.94
N ILE A 15 -10.64 -7.78 -7.30
CA ILE A 15 -10.12 -6.43 -7.55
C ILE A 15 -9.63 -6.31 -9.00
N VAL A 16 -8.74 -7.20 -9.45
CA VAL A 16 -8.17 -7.16 -10.81
C VAL A 16 -9.25 -7.30 -11.88
N GLN A 17 -10.32 -8.05 -11.63
CA GLN A 17 -11.44 -8.18 -12.55
C GLN A 17 -12.36 -6.95 -12.55
N ALA A 18 -12.52 -6.28 -11.42
CA ALA A 18 -13.46 -5.18 -11.26
C ALA A 18 -12.87 -3.81 -11.64
N LEU A 19 -11.59 -3.54 -11.31
CA LEU A 19 -10.97 -2.23 -11.58
C LEU A 19 -11.08 -1.78 -13.04
N PRO A 20 -10.86 -2.64 -14.06
CA PRO A 20 -11.02 -2.25 -15.47
C PRO A 20 -12.44 -1.84 -15.87
N GLN A 21 -13.45 -2.22 -15.08
CA GLN A 21 -14.86 -1.94 -15.35
C GLN A 21 -15.36 -0.66 -14.67
N LEU A 22 -14.54 -0.07 -13.80
CA LEU A 22 -14.89 1.16 -13.09
C LEU A 22 -14.76 2.37 -14.01
N THR A 23 -15.64 3.35 -13.80
CA THR A 23 -15.51 4.66 -14.43
C THR A 23 -14.28 5.41 -13.88
N PRO A 24 -13.74 6.42 -14.59
CA PRO A 24 -12.62 7.23 -14.08
C PRO A 24 -12.89 7.84 -12.69
N LYS A 25 -14.14 8.26 -12.45
CA LYS A 25 -14.61 8.79 -11.16
C LYS A 25 -14.52 7.75 -10.04
N GLU A 26 -14.98 6.52 -10.31
CA GLU A 26 -14.90 5.41 -9.36
C GLU A 26 -13.45 4.95 -9.15
N LEU A 27 -12.62 4.90 -10.21
CA LEU A 27 -11.20 4.57 -10.09
C LEU A 27 -10.46 5.54 -9.18
N LEU A 28 -10.65 6.85 -9.37
CA LEU A 28 -10.04 7.85 -8.50
C LEU A 28 -10.55 7.73 -7.06
N SER A 29 -11.85 7.51 -6.87
CA SER A 29 -12.39 7.24 -5.53
C SER A 29 -11.73 6.02 -4.88
N TYR A 30 -11.58 4.93 -5.63
CA TYR A 30 -10.96 3.70 -5.14
C TYR A 30 -9.51 3.93 -4.69
N TRP A 31 -8.71 4.65 -5.48
CA TRP A 31 -7.32 4.92 -5.15
C TRP A 31 -7.16 5.94 -4.01
N ILE A 32 -8.02 6.95 -3.91
CA ILE A 32 -8.05 7.86 -2.74
C ILE A 32 -8.26 7.06 -1.45
N ASN A 33 -9.23 6.14 -1.45
CA ASN A 33 -9.52 5.32 -0.28
C ASN A 33 -8.41 4.29 -0.01
N THR A 34 -7.76 3.77 -1.05
CA THR A 34 -6.63 2.84 -0.90
C THR A 34 -5.44 3.52 -0.22
N GLU A 35 -5.02 4.69 -0.70
CA GLU A 35 -3.93 5.48 -0.11
C GLU A 35 -4.26 5.94 1.32
N ALA A 36 -5.51 6.33 1.58
CA ALA A 36 -5.95 6.70 2.93
C ALA A 36 -5.92 5.50 3.89
N GLY A 37 -6.36 4.33 3.42
CA GLY A 37 -6.31 3.08 4.19
C GLY A 37 -4.87 2.62 4.46
N GLU A 38 -3.98 2.81 3.49
CA GLU A 38 -2.54 2.56 3.64
C GLU A 38 -1.92 3.43 4.73
N ALA A 39 -2.21 4.74 4.69
CA ALA A 39 -1.75 5.69 5.68
C ALA A 39 -2.22 5.26 7.09
N GLU A 40 -3.49 4.86 7.24
CA GLU A 40 -4.01 4.36 8.50
C GLU A 40 -3.28 3.09 8.98
N MET A 41 -3.04 2.13 8.09
CA MET A 41 -2.30 0.91 8.39
C MET A 41 -0.88 1.24 8.90
N TYR A 42 -0.12 2.05 8.17
CA TYR A 42 1.25 2.38 8.57
C TYR A 42 1.31 3.22 9.84
N TYR A 43 0.35 4.10 10.06
CA TYR A 43 0.27 4.84 11.31
C TYR A 43 0.05 3.89 12.51
N LYS A 44 -0.80 2.87 12.35
CA LYS A 44 -0.98 1.82 13.38
C LYS A 44 0.31 1.04 13.62
N LEU A 45 1.02 0.62 12.56
CA LEU A 45 2.31 -0.07 12.70
C LEU A 45 3.38 0.80 13.36
N TYR A 46 3.44 2.09 13.02
CA TYR A 46 4.32 3.06 13.65
C TYR A 46 4.02 3.20 15.15
N LYS A 47 2.75 3.41 15.51
CA LYS A 47 2.33 3.53 16.91
C LYS A 47 2.74 2.29 17.71
N LEU A 48 2.43 1.11 17.18
CA LEU A 48 2.77 -0.14 17.82
C LEU A 48 4.29 -0.37 17.89
N SER A 49 5.06 -0.03 16.86
CA SER A 49 6.53 -0.18 16.90
C SER A 49 7.16 0.73 17.94
N THR A 50 6.60 1.93 18.17
CA THR A 50 7.06 2.83 19.24
C THR A 50 6.70 2.32 20.62
N GLU A 51 5.51 1.74 20.80
CA GLU A 51 5.06 1.15 22.07
C GLU A 51 5.86 -0.10 22.47
N LEU A 52 6.30 -0.87 21.47
CA LEU A 52 7.15 -2.04 21.64
C LEU A 52 8.64 -1.71 21.77
N GLU A 53 9.01 -0.42 21.76
CA GLU A 53 10.40 0.07 21.82
C GLU A 53 11.31 -0.59 20.76
N LEU A 54 10.77 -0.85 19.56
CA LEU A 54 11.56 -1.41 18.46
C LEU A 54 12.61 -0.41 17.98
N GLU A 55 13.61 -0.92 17.27
CA GLU A 55 14.65 -0.12 16.64
C GLU A 55 14.07 1.11 15.93
N VAL A 56 14.70 2.27 16.16
CA VAL A 56 14.21 3.57 15.70
C VAL A 56 14.00 3.61 14.18
N GLU A 57 14.84 2.91 13.42
CA GLU A 57 14.73 2.85 11.96
C GLU A 57 13.47 2.10 11.48
N ILE A 58 13.01 1.09 12.22
CA ILE A 58 11.74 0.40 11.94
C ILE A 58 10.55 1.35 12.13
N SER A 59 10.54 2.08 13.24
CA SER A 59 9.48 3.06 13.50
C SER A 59 9.50 4.19 12.47
N LYS A 60 10.69 4.68 12.09
CA LYS A 60 10.84 5.72 11.07
C LYS A 60 10.33 5.31 9.70
N VAL A 61 10.53 4.06 9.26
CA VAL A 61 10.02 3.64 7.95
C VAL A 61 8.51 3.62 7.91
N PHE A 62 7.84 3.14 8.97
CA PHE A 62 6.38 3.16 9.02
C PHE A 62 5.83 4.59 9.07
N TYR A 63 6.46 5.47 9.84
CA TYR A 63 6.05 6.87 9.86
C TYR A 63 6.23 7.56 8.50
N TYR A 64 7.34 7.29 7.81
CA TYR A 64 7.58 7.80 6.46
C TYR A 64 6.48 7.36 5.49
N LEU A 65 6.14 6.07 5.47
CA LEU A 65 5.12 5.53 4.57
C LEU A 65 3.73 6.09 4.89
N TYR A 66 3.41 6.26 6.18
CA TYR A 66 2.20 6.95 6.61
C TYR A 66 2.08 8.37 6.01
N GLU A 67 3.11 9.19 6.18
CA GLU A 67 3.08 10.58 5.70
C GLU A 67 3.03 10.65 4.17
N ASP A 68 3.66 9.71 3.48
CA ASP A 68 3.72 9.66 2.03
C ASP A 68 2.35 9.25 1.43
N SER A 69 1.76 8.14 1.90
CA SER A 69 0.43 7.70 1.45
C SER A 69 -0.65 8.73 1.75
N LEU A 70 -0.56 9.46 2.88
CA LEU A 70 -1.49 10.55 3.18
C LEU A 70 -1.38 11.69 2.14
N LYS A 71 -0.16 12.07 1.74
CA LYS A 71 0.05 13.08 0.68
C LYS A 71 -0.47 12.60 -0.67
N HIS A 72 -0.36 11.31 -0.95
CA HIS A 72 -0.88 10.70 -2.18
C HIS A 72 -2.41 10.72 -2.22
N ALA A 73 -3.08 10.34 -1.12
CA ALA A 73 -4.52 10.47 -0.99
C ALA A 73 -4.99 11.93 -1.21
N GLU A 74 -4.30 12.90 -0.60
CA GLU A 74 -4.59 14.32 -0.82
C GLU A 74 -4.38 14.78 -2.26
N LYS A 75 -3.31 14.29 -2.92
CA LYS A 75 -3.02 14.61 -4.32
C LYS A 75 -4.10 14.06 -5.24
N LEU A 76 -4.50 12.81 -5.06
CA LEU A 76 -5.58 12.19 -5.81
C LEU A 76 -6.91 12.90 -5.57
N LEU A 77 -7.20 13.32 -4.32
CA LEU A 77 -8.38 14.11 -4.00
C LEU A 77 -8.40 15.46 -4.72
N LYS A 78 -7.26 16.14 -4.82
CA LYS A 78 -7.12 17.38 -5.60
C LYS A 78 -7.37 17.13 -7.09
N VAL A 79 -6.85 16.04 -7.64
CA VAL A 79 -7.10 15.63 -9.04
C VAL A 79 -8.59 15.38 -9.25
N TYR A 80 -9.22 14.61 -8.35
CA TYR A 80 -10.66 14.31 -8.41
C TYR A 80 -11.50 15.59 -8.44
N LYS A 81 -11.27 16.52 -7.49
CA LYS A 81 -12.02 17.78 -7.41
C LYS A 81 -11.78 18.70 -8.63
N GLY A 82 -10.65 18.55 -9.31
CA GLY A 82 -10.35 19.27 -10.54
C GLY A 82 -11.05 18.69 -11.77
N LEU A 83 -11.21 17.37 -11.84
CA LEU A 83 -11.85 16.68 -12.97
C LEU A 83 -13.38 16.61 -12.84
N PHE A 84 -13.89 16.49 -11.62
CA PHE A 84 -15.32 16.33 -11.30
C PHE A 84 -15.74 17.41 -10.29
N PRO A 85 -15.76 18.69 -10.70
CA PRO A 85 -16.16 19.77 -9.81
C PRO A 85 -17.59 19.56 -9.33
N GLU A 86 -17.84 19.84 -8.04
CA GLU A 86 -19.16 19.73 -7.39
C GLU A 86 -19.73 18.30 -7.24
N GLU A 87 -19.05 17.29 -7.78
CA GLU A 87 -19.48 15.89 -7.64
C GLU A 87 -18.97 15.26 -6.34
N GLU A 88 -19.86 14.54 -5.65
CA GLU A 88 -19.47 13.72 -4.49
C GLU A 88 -18.62 12.52 -4.92
N ILE A 89 -17.69 12.12 -4.05
CA ILE A 89 -16.85 10.93 -4.22
C ILE A 89 -17.74 9.69 -4.13
N PRO A 90 -17.85 8.88 -5.20
CA PRO A 90 -18.72 7.72 -5.19
C PRO A 90 -18.16 6.65 -4.27
N LYS A 91 -19.04 5.92 -3.58
CA LYS A 91 -18.60 4.76 -2.80
C LYS A 91 -18.32 3.59 -3.74
N VAL A 92 -17.09 3.09 -3.75
CA VAL A 92 -16.72 1.86 -4.47
C VAL A 92 -16.76 0.69 -3.49
N ASN A 93 -17.60 -0.32 -3.78
CA ASN A 93 -17.72 -1.51 -2.95
C ASN A 93 -16.73 -2.60 -3.39
N LEU A 94 -15.44 -2.30 -3.30
CA LEU A 94 -14.35 -3.24 -3.52
C LEU A 94 -13.44 -3.28 -2.29
N PRO A 95 -12.82 -4.43 -1.98
CA PRO A 95 -11.78 -4.47 -0.97
C PRO A 95 -10.65 -3.53 -1.36
N SER A 96 -10.09 -2.81 -0.38
CA SER A 96 -8.89 -2.00 -0.61
C SER A 96 -7.68 -2.92 -0.76
N LEU A 97 -6.81 -2.62 -1.73
CA LEU A 97 -5.59 -3.39 -2.01
C LEU A 97 -4.66 -3.51 -0.81
N GLU A 98 -4.66 -2.52 0.08
CA GLU A 98 -3.84 -2.51 1.30
C GLU A 98 -4.48 -3.29 2.46
N ILE A 99 -5.81 -3.35 2.48
CA ILE A 99 -6.60 -4.02 3.53
C ILE A 99 -6.75 -5.53 3.25
N VAL A 100 -6.36 -6.01 2.06
CA VAL A 100 -6.33 -7.46 1.78
C VAL A 100 -5.44 -8.19 2.80
N TRP A 101 -4.43 -7.49 3.33
CA TRP A 101 -3.65 -7.94 4.46
C TRP A 101 -4.27 -7.37 5.74
N GLU A 102 -5.04 -8.18 6.45
CA GLU A 102 -5.68 -7.79 7.71
C GLU A 102 -4.68 -7.07 8.63
N VAL A 103 -4.94 -5.81 8.96
CA VAL A 103 -4.05 -4.97 9.80
C VAL A 103 -3.74 -5.66 11.14
N ASP A 104 -4.68 -6.42 11.67
CA ASP A 104 -4.52 -7.20 12.90
C ASP A 104 -3.46 -8.31 12.73
N LYS A 105 -3.36 -8.92 11.55
CA LYS A 105 -2.32 -9.90 11.23
C LYS A 105 -0.94 -9.24 11.22
N LEU A 106 -0.80 -8.09 10.56
CA LEU A 106 0.46 -7.34 10.52
C LEU A 106 0.89 -6.90 11.92
N SER A 107 -0.07 -6.41 12.71
CA SER A 107 0.15 -6.02 14.10
C SER A 107 0.58 -7.20 14.97
N SER A 108 -0.04 -8.37 14.79
CA SER A 108 0.34 -9.60 15.49
C SER A 108 1.76 -10.07 15.11
N LEU A 109 2.18 -9.95 13.85
CA LEU A 109 3.55 -10.25 13.45
C LEU A 109 4.55 -9.31 14.13
N LEU A 110 4.22 -8.02 14.18
CA LEU A 110 5.03 -7.01 14.84
C LEU A 110 5.18 -7.29 16.35
N GLN A 111 4.08 -7.59 17.04
CA GLN A 111 4.05 -7.93 18.47
C GLN A 111 4.86 -9.19 18.81
N ARG A 112 4.91 -10.17 17.90
CA ARG A 112 5.69 -11.41 18.08
C ARG A 112 7.17 -11.24 17.72
N GLY A 113 7.58 -10.07 17.24
CA GLY A 113 8.94 -9.82 16.75
C GLY A 113 9.23 -10.48 15.39
N ASN A 114 8.21 -10.92 14.66
CA ASN A 114 8.35 -11.55 13.33
C ASN A 114 8.56 -10.50 12.22
N LEU A 115 9.56 -9.65 12.40
CA LEU A 115 9.85 -8.52 11.49
C LEU A 115 10.19 -8.97 10.07
N GLU A 116 10.89 -10.09 9.90
CA GLU A 116 11.27 -10.61 8.58
C GLU A 116 10.03 -10.95 7.74
N GLU A 117 9.08 -11.68 8.32
CA GLU A 117 7.82 -12.06 7.68
C GLU A 117 6.94 -10.82 7.44
N LEU A 118 6.88 -9.89 8.40
CA LEU A 118 6.15 -8.63 8.25
C LEU A 118 6.66 -7.85 7.02
N PHE A 119 7.98 -7.65 6.91
CA PHE A 119 8.54 -6.95 5.76
C PHE A 119 8.33 -7.72 4.45
N ASP A 120 8.43 -9.05 4.46
CA ASP A 120 8.18 -9.85 3.26
C ASP A 120 6.76 -9.65 2.72
N ILE A 121 5.76 -9.59 3.61
CA ILE A 121 4.37 -9.31 3.24
C ILE A 121 4.22 -7.89 2.70
N LEU A 122 4.75 -6.88 3.39
CA LEU A 122 4.65 -5.49 2.96
C LEU A 122 5.31 -5.27 1.59
N ILE A 123 6.50 -5.83 1.39
CA ILE A 123 7.27 -5.76 0.14
C ILE A 123 6.54 -6.47 -1.00
N GLU A 124 5.95 -7.63 -0.75
CA GLU A 124 5.14 -8.33 -1.74
C GLU A 124 3.89 -7.54 -2.10
N ASN A 125 3.25 -6.88 -1.13
CA ASN A 125 2.08 -6.05 -1.39
C ASN A 125 2.39 -4.92 -2.37
N LYS A 126 3.52 -4.22 -2.18
CA LYS A 126 3.95 -3.16 -3.10
C LYS A 126 4.16 -3.63 -4.52
N LYS A 127 4.73 -4.82 -4.70
CA LYS A 127 4.87 -5.43 -6.03
C LYS A 127 3.52 -5.70 -6.68
N ILE A 128 2.59 -6.29 -5.94
CA ILE A 128 1.26 -6.62 -6.46
C ILE A 128 0.53 -5.35 -6.90
N ILE A 129 0.57 -4.29 -6.10
CA ILE A 129 -0.13 -3.04 -6.40
C ILE A 129 0.52 -2.32 -7.57
N LYS A 130 1.85 -2.30 -7.64
CA LYS A 130 2.60 -1.83 -8.81
C LYS A 130 2.18 -2.56 -10.08
N ASP A 131 2.14 -3.90 -10.06
CA ASP A 131 1.74 -4.72 -11.20
C ASP A 131 0.28 -4.41 -11.64
N ILE A 132 -0.61 -4.14 -10.68
CA ILE A 132 -2.00 -3.73 -10.96
C ILE A 132 -2.04 -2.33 -11.60
N CYS A 133 -1.27 -1.37 -11.09
CA CYS A 133 -1.16 -0.04 -11.67
C CYS A 133 -0.61 -0.09 -13.10
N GLU A 134 0.45 -0.87 -13.33
CA GLU A 134 1.01 -1.09 -14.67
C GLU A 134 -0.01 -1.75 -15.61
N TYR A 135 -0.76 -2.74 -15.13
CA TYR A 135 -1.84 -3.33 -15.90
C TYR A 135 -2.92 -2.30 -16.27
N LEU A 136 -3.40 -1.51 -15.32
CA LEU A 136 -4.39 -0.46 -15.57
C LEU A 136 -3.86 0.62 -16.54
N PHE A 137 -2.58 0.98 -16.42
CA PHE A 137 -1.91 1.88 -17.38
C PHE A 137 -1.98 1.34 -18.81
N THR A 138 -1.71 0.04 -19.01
CA THR A 138 -1.69 -0.57 -20.35
C THR A 138 -3.07 -0.61 -21.01
N ILE A 139 -4.13 -0.84 -20.25
CA ILE A 139 -5.50 -1.00 -20.78
C ILE A 139 -6.30 0.30 -20.81
N SER A 140 -5.86 1.34 -20.10
CA SER A 140 -6.54 2.63 -20.10
C SER A 140 -6.45 3.29 -21.46
N GLU A 141 -7.51 3.95 -21.90
CA GLU A 141 -7.49 4.79 -23.10
C GLU A 141 -7.39 6.28 -22.76
N GLU A 142 -7.90 6.67 -21.58
CA GLU A 142 -7.89 8.06 -21.13
C GLU A 142 -6.47 8.50 -20.73
N PRO A 143 -5.89 9.54 -21.38
CA PRO A 143 -4.54 10.00 -21.09
C PRO A 143 -4.32 10.38 -19.63
N LYS A 144 -5.32 11.00 -18.99
CA LYS A 144 -5.18 11.43 -17.61
C LYS A 144 -5.09 10.26 -16.64
N MET A 145 -5.88 9.21 -16.88
CA MET A 145 -5.82 7.98 -16.09
C MET A 145 -4.49 7.25 -16.29
N LYS A 146 -3.93 7.26 -17.51
CA LYS A 146 -2.57 6.74 -17.73
C LYS A 146 -1.53 7.46 -16.88
N GLU A 147 -1.55 8.79 -16.86
CA GLU A 147 -0.62 9.56 -16.01
C GLU A 147 -0.75 9.19 -14.53
N ILE A 148 -1.99 9.01 -14.05
CA ILE A 148 -2.26 8.62 -12.66
C ILE A 148 -1.71 7.23 -12.37
N PHE A 149 -1.99 6.24 -13.23
CA PHE A 149 -1.54 4.86 -13.01
C PHE A 149 -0.03 4.70 -13.12
N GLN A 150 0.62 5.43 -14.04
CA GLN A 150 2.08 5.47 -14.09
C GLN A 150 2.64 6.07 -12.80
N TRP A 151 2.09 7.19 -12.34
CA TRP A 151 2.54 7.83 -11.10
C TRP A 151 2.35 6.92 -9.87
N LEU A 152 1.22 6.22 -9.77
CA LEU A 152 0.98 5.23 -8.71
C LEU A 152 1.98 4.07 -8.78
N ALA A 153 2.26 3.53 -9.97
CA ALA A 153 3.28 2.48 -10.11
C ALA A 153 4.67 2.94 -9.64
N ASP A 154 5.05 4.19 -9.94
CA ASP A 154 6.32 4.78 -9.48
C ASP A 154 6.35 4.99 -7.96
N VAL A 155 5.22 5.37 -7.37
CA VAL A 155 5.05 5.47 -5.90
C VAL A 155 5.29 4.12 -5.24
N GLU A 156 4.63 3.06 -5.72
CA GLU A 156 4.76 1.72 -5.16
C GLU A 156 6.18 1.17 -5.30
N ASP A 157 6.89 1.48 -6.39
CA ASP A 157 8.30 1.11 -6.56
C ASP A 157 9.21 1.81 -5.52
N GLY A 158 8.91 3.09 -5.23
CA GLY A 158 9.60 3.85 -4.17
C GLY A 158 9.37 3.26 -2.78
N HIS A 159 8.13 2.90 -2.45
CA HIS A 159 7.77 2.25 -1.19
C HIS A 159 8.42 0.86 -1.07
N TYR A 160 8.39 0.08 -2.14
CA TYR A 160 9.08 -1.22 -2.24
C TYR A 160 10.56 -1.07 -1.92
N ALA A 161 11.26 -0.13 -2.56
CA ALA A 161 12.68 0.11 -2.33
C ALA A 161 12.95 0.49 -0.86
N LYS A 162 12.12 1.37 -0.30
CA LYS A 162 12.28 1.83 1.09
C LYS A 162 12.10 0.69 2.11
N LEU A 163 11.07 -0.14 1.94
CA LEU A 163 10.84 -1.32 2.78
C LEU A 163 11.97 -2.33 2.65
N LYS A 164 12.40 -2.62 1.42
CA LYS A 164 13.49 -3.56 1.15
C LYS A 164 14.81 -3.13 1.79
N THR A 165 15.21 -1.86 1.63
CA THR A 165 16.42 -1.34 2.26
C THR A 165 16.35 -1.42 3.79
N THR A 166 15.21 -1.10 4.37
CA THR A 166 15.03 -1.17 5.83
C THR A 166 15.14 -2.61 6.34
N ARG A 167 14.51 -3.57 5.65
CA ARG A 167 14.62 -5.01 5.96
C ARG A 167 16.07 -5.49 5.86
N GLU A 168 16.79 -5.10 4.82
CA GLU A 168 18.20 -5.48 4.62
C GLU A 168 19.11 -4.92 5.72
N GLN A 169 18.85 -3.70 6.18
CA GLN A 169 19.58 -3.10 7.29
C GLN A 169 19.32 -3.87 8.59
N TYR A 170 18.06 -4.12 8.93
CA TYR A 170 17.66 -4.90 10.11
C TYR A 170 18.34 -6.29 10.14
N LEU A 171 18.35 -7.00 9.02
CA LEU A 171 18.99 -8.32 8.93
C LEU A 171 20.52 -8.27 9.15
N LYS A 172 21.19 -7.22 8.67
CA LYS A 172 22.63 -7.03 8.89
C LYS A 172 22.93 -6.81 10.37
N GLU A 173 22.15 -5.96 11.03
CA GLU A 173 22.31 -5.63 12.45
C GLU A 173 22.06 -6.87 13.33
N LYS A 174 20.99 -7.64 13.05
CA LYS A 174 20.69 -8.91 13.73
C LYS A 174 21.81 -9.94 13.61
N THR A 175 22.45 -10.03 12.45
CA THR A 175 23.55 -10.99 12.20
C THR A 175 24.83 -10.59 12.94
N GLN A 176 25.09 -9.29 13.11
CA GLN A 176 26.25 -8.77 13.84
C GLN A 176 26.11 -8.91 15.37
N ILE A 177 24.89 -8.95 15.89
CA ILE A 177 24.62 -9.16 17.33
C ILE A 177 24.66 -10.65 17.71
N SER A 178 24.45 -11.55 16.74
CA SER A 178 24.35 -13.00 16.97
C SER A 178 25.66 -13.78 16.75
N GLY A 179 26.78 -13.10 16.50
CA GLY A 179 28.11 -13.69 16.27
C GLY A 179 29.13 -13.20 17.29
#